data_AF-A0AA42JFF6-F1
#
_entry.id   AF-A0AA42JFF6-F1
#
_cell.length_a   1.000
_cell.length_b   1.000
_cell.length_c   1.000
_cell.angle_alpha   90.00
_cell.angle_beta   90.00
_cell.angle_gamma   90.00
#
_symmetry.space_group_name_H-M   'P 1'
#
loop_
_entity.id
_entity.type
_entity.pdbx_description
1 polymer ?
#
loop_
_entity_poly.entity_id
_entity_poly.type
_entity_poly.pdbx_seq_one_letter_code
_entity_poly.pdbx_strand_id
1 'polypeptide(L)'
;GLARHTLLQAASLPGAAGPGAEPDGARWVFEVPFATPQGTTVAQFEISRDARGQGSGERSAPAWRARFAIDVEPVGVVHAQVTVTGERAGVTLWAERGDSAALLRDNAGALADRLRAAELDPSEVVVREGAPPRPAREAAPPAGRFLDRAS
;
A
#
# COMPACT_ATOMS: atom_id res chain seq x y z
N GLY A 1 3.12 5.27 34.19
CA GLY A 1 4.27 4.80 33.42
C GLY A 1 3.77 3.77 32.43
N LEU A 2 3.73 4.11 31.15
CA LEU A 2 3.39 3.19 30.07
C LEU A 2 4.33 3.47 28.90
N ALA A 3 5.37 2.62 28.92
CA ALA A 3 6.30 2.23 27.89
C ALA A 3 6.24 2.97 26.54
N ARG A 4 7.16 3.94 26.41
CA ARG A 4 7.85 4.25 25.15
C ARG A 4 8.57 2.98 24.68
N HIS A 5 7.84 2.06 24.05
CA HIS A 5 8.44 0.96 23.32
C HIS A 5 9.10 1.56 22.08
N THR A 6 10.39 1.80 22.23
CA THR A 6 11.38 1.90 21.17
C THR A 6 11.06 0.84 20.10
N LEU A 7 10.57 1.28 18.94
CA LEU A 7 10.45 0.47 17.72
C LEU A 7 11.88 0.20 17.21
N LEU A 8 12.57 -0.71 17.90
CA LEU A 8 13.80 -1.35 17.44
C LEU A 8 13.59 -2.86 17.61
N GLN A 9 13.05 -3.49 16.57
CA GLN A 9 13.46 -4.80 16.02
C GLN A 9 12.87 -4.86 14.59
N ALA A 10 13.67 -4.72 13.53
CA ALA A 10 14.63 -5.66 12.96
C ALA A 10 13.99 -6.65 11.97
N ALA A 11 14.59 -6.74 10.77
CA ALA A 11 14.41 -7.77 9.74
C ALA A 11 13.16 -7.73 8.84
N SER A 12 13.18 -6.87 7.82
CA SER A 12 12.93 -7.38 6.46
C SER A 12 14.23 -7.20 5.69
N LEU A 13 15.11 -8.19 5.80
CA LEU A 13 16.30 -8.30 4.98
C LEU A 13 15.83 -8.38 3.51
N PRO A 14 16.27 -7.50 2.59
CA PRO A 14 16.33 -7.92 1.20
C PRO A 14 17.31 -9.11 1.16
N GLY A 15 16.83 -10.24 0.64
CA GLY A 15 17.68 -11.38 0.33
C GLY A 15 18.91 -10.88 -0.42
N ALA A 16 20.09 -11.30 0.03
CA ALA A 16 21.38 -10.87 -0.49
C ALA A 16 21.38 -10.86 -2.03
N ALA A 17 21.39 -9.65 -2.60
CA ALA A 17 21.69 -9.49 -4.01
C ALA A 17 23.12 -9.96 -4.24
N GLY A 18 23.30 -11.02 -5.03
CA GLY A 18 24.62 -11.43 -5.50
C GLY A 18 25.32 -10.28 -6.24
N PRO A 19 26.67 -10.29 -6.33
CA PRO A 19 27.42 -9.22 -6.97
C PRO A 19 27.03 -9.13 -8.46
N GLY A 20 26.22 -8.11 -8.79
CA GLY A 20 25.74 -7.86 -10.16
C GLY A 20 24.24 -7.60 -10.31
N ALA A 21 23.42 -7.83 -9.28
CA ALA A 21 22.01 -7.44 -9.30
C ALA A 21 21.85 -6.10 -8.58
N GLU A 22 21.62 -5.02 -9.33
CA GLU A 22 21.15 -3.76 -8.73
C GLU A 22 19.86 -4.06 -7.95
N PRO A 23 19.78 -3.72 -6.64
CA PRO A 23 18.62 -4.08 -5.84
C PRO A 23 17.37 -3.41 -6.44
N ASP A 24 16.47 -4.27 -6.89
CA ASP A 24 15.07 -3.96 -7.13
C ASP A 24 14.56 -3.10 -5.95
N GLY A 25 13.91 -1.98 -6.26
CA GLY A 25 13.72 -0.86 -5.33
C GLY A 25 13.19 -1.24 -3.93
N ALA A 26 13.46 -0.40 -2.93
CA ALA A 26 13.16 -0.69 -1.54
C ALA A 26 11.66 -0.95 -1.31
N ARG A 27 11.33 -2.07 -0.65
CA ARG A 27 9.97 -2.48 -0.28
C ARG A 27 9.90 -2.78 1.21
N TRP A 28 8.90 -2.23 1.89
CA TRP A 28 8.59 -2.45 3.29
C TRP A 28 7.17 -2.97 3.42
N VAL A 29 6.98 -4.00 4.24
CA VAL A 29 5.66 -4.53 4.61
C VAL A 29 5.55 -4.47 6.13
N PHE A 30 4.46 -3.92 6.65
CA PHE A 30 4.22 -3.80 8.08
C PHE A 30 2.72 -3.85 8.38
N GLU A 31 2.38 -4.19 9.62
CA GLU A 31 1.00 -4.26 10.09
C GLU A 31 0.70 -3.06 10.97
N VAL A 32 -0.48 -2.46 10.79
CA VAL A 32 -0.94 -1.33 11.58
C VAL A 32 -2.29 -1.67 12.21
N PRO A 33 -2.41 -1.61 13.55
CA PRO A 33 -3.69 -1.75 14.23
C PRO A 33 -4.52 -0.48 14.06
N PHE A 34 -5.78 -0.64 13.67
CA PHE A 34 -6.78 0.41 13.55
C PHE A 34 -7.89 0.21 14.56
N ALA A 35 -8.23 1.27 15.28
CA ALA A 35 -9.42 1.28 16.11
C ALA A 35 -10.67 1.43 15.23
N THR A 36 -11.60 0.49 15.37
CA THR A 36 -12.95 0.55 14.79
C THR A 36 -13.98 0.55 15.93
N PRO A 37 -15.24 0.96 15.68
CA PRO A 37 -16.30 0.88 16.69
C PRO A 37 -16.49 -0.53 17.27
N GLN A 38 -16.12 -1.59 16.54
CA GLN A 38 -16.28 -3.00 16.91
C GLN A 38 -15.03 -3.58 17.60
N GLY A 39 -13.91 -2.85 17.62
CA GLY A 39 -12.64 -3.30 18.18
C GLY A 39 -11.44 -2.93 17.31
N THR A 40 -10.27 -3.45 17.65
CA THR A 40 -9.06 -3.21 16.85
C THR A 40 -9.00 -4.19 15.68
N THR A 41 -8.86 -3.70 14.46
CA THR A 41 -8.56 -4.50 13.26
C THR A 41 -7.10 -4.30 12.86
N VAL A 42 -6.48 -5.26 12.19
CA VAL A 42 -5.10 -5.15 11.71
C VAL A 42 -5.11 -5.02 10.20
N ALA A 43 -4.49 -3.96 9.68
CA ALA A 43 -4.33 -3.75 8.24
C ALA A 43 -2.86 -3.95 7.85
N GLN A 44 -2.63 -4.66 6.75
CA GLN A 44 -1.31 -4.83 6.16
C GLN A 44 -1.01 -3.66 5.22
N PHE A 45 0.13 -3.02 5.45
CA PHE A 45 0.66 -1.94 4.63
C PHE A 45 1.87 -2.41 3.85
N GLU A 46 1.92 -2.01 2.60
CA GLU A 46 3.08 -2.15 1.74
C GLU A 46 3.51 -0.77 1.24
N ILE A 47 4.78 -0.42 1.43
CA ILE A 47 5.40 0.75 0.82
C ILE A 47 6.50 0.25 -0.10
N SER A 48 6.51 0.70 -1.35
CA SER A 48 7.55 0.42 -2.34
C SER A 48 8.08 1.72 -2.92
N ARG A 49 9.37 1.75 -3.22
CA ARG A 49 10.05 2.86 -3.89
C ARG A 49 10.65 2.35 -5.18
N ASP A 50 10.22 2.88 -6.32
CA ASP A 50 10.89 2.62 -7.59
C ASP A 50 12.15 3.51 -7.68
N ALA A 51 13.30 2.87 -7.82
CA ALA A 51 14.59 3.54 -7.95
C ALA A 51 14.88 3.98 -9.39
N ARG A 52 14.14 3.47 -10.38
CA ARG A 52 14.31 3.84 -11.78
C ARG A 52 13.17 4.75 -12.20
N GLY A 53 13.48 6.04 -12.32
CA GLY A 53 12.78 6.89 -13.27
C GLY A 53 12.84 6.23 -14.64
N GLN A 54 11.73 5.67 -15.11
CA GLN A 54 11.64 5.16 -16.48
C GLN A 54 11.59 6.38 -17.42
N GLY A 55 12.77 6.84 -17.84
CA GLY A 55 12.92 7.96 -18.75
C GLY A 55 14.39 8.23 -19.02
N SER A 56 14.82 7.99 -20.26
CA SER A 56 16.12 8.43 -20.77
C SER A 56 16.09 9.95 -20.94
N GLY A 57 16.66 10.67 -19.96
CA GLY A 57 16.69 12.13 -19.93
C GLY A 57 15.91 12.67 -18.73
N GLU A 58 16.54 13.55 -17.96
CA GLU A 58 16.13 14.04 -16.64
C GLU A 58 16.16 13.01 -15.49
N ARG A 59 16.79 13.40 -14.37
CA ARG A 59 16.70 12.70 -13.08
C ARG A 59 15.25 12.72 -12.60
N SER A 60 14.43 11.75 -13.03
CA SER A 60 13.05 11.65 -12.56
C SER A 60 13.03 11.38 -11.05
N ALA A 61 12.14 12.08 -10.34
CA ALA A 61 12.01 11.92 -8.90
C ALA A 61 11.62 10.46 -8.56
N PRO A 62 12.14 9.89 -7.46
CA PRO A 62 11.78 8.54 -7.05
C PRO A 62 10.26 8.45 -6.81
N ALA A 63 9.64 7.43 -7.39
CA ALA A 63 8.21 7.19 -7.22
C ALA A 63 7.99 6.28 -5.99
N TRP A 64 7.19 6.77 -5.05
CA TRP A 64 6.72 6.00 -3.90
C TRP A 64 5.34 5.45 -4.17
N ARG A 65 5.08 4.22 -3.73
CA ARG A 65 3.76 3.61 -3.75
C ARG A 65 3.45 3.00 -2.40
N ALA A 66 2.34 3.42 -1.81
CA ALA A 66 1.76 2.79 -0.64
C ALA A 66 0.50 2.00 -1.03
N ARG A 67 0.31 0.82 -0.46
CA ARG A 67 -0.89 -0.03 -0.63
C ARG A 67 -1.32 -0.56 0.73
N PHE A 68 -2.62 -0.61 0.96
CA PHE A 68 -3.18 -1.28 2.14
C PHE A 68 -4.61 -1.72 1.88
N ALA A 69 -5.09 -2.66 2.69
CA ALA A 69 -6.49 -3.05 2.76
C ALA A 69 -6.94 -3.06 4.21
N ILE A 70 -8.16 -2.59 4.46
CA ILE A 70 -8.74 -2.57 5.80
C ILE A 70 -10.18 -3.06 5.74
N ASP A 71 -10.54 -3.96 6.65
CA ASP A 71 -11.93 -4.38 6.86
C ASP A 71 -12.52 -3.56 8.01
N VAL A 72 -13.53 -2.74 7.70
CA VAL A 72 -14.21 -1.88 8.67
C VAL A 72 -15.71 -2.07 8.54
N GLU A 73 -16.37 -2.60 9.56
CA GLU A 73 -17.82 -2.74 9.54
C GLU A 73 -18.53 -1.40 9.88
N PRO A 74 -19.63 -1.03 9.18
CA PRO A 74 -20.37 -1.81 8.17
C PRO A 74 -19.89 -1.63 6.71
N VAL A 75 -18.80 -0.89 6.49
CA VAL A 75 -18.27 -0.53 5.16
C VAL A 75 -17.69 -1.75 4.43
N GLY A 76 -17.23 -2.76 5.15
CA GLY A 76 -16.52 -3.92 4.62
C GLY A 76 -15.10 -3.56 4.16
N VAL A 77 -14.51 -4.42 3.33
CA VAL A 77 -13.13 -4.27 2.89
C VAL A 77 -12.97 -3.10 1.91
N VAL A 78 -12.05 -2.20 2.26
CA VAL A 78 -11.58 -1.10 1.42
C VAL A 78 -10.11 -1.29 1.14
N HIS A 79 -9.75 -1.26 -0.14
CA HIS A 79 -8.37 -1.28 -0.61
C HIS A 79 -7.96 0.11 -1.05
N ALA A 80 -6.72 0.49 -0.79
CA ALA A 80 -6.16 1.76 -1.21
C ALA A 80 -4.80 1.57 -1.88
N GLN A 81 -4.57 2.33 -2.94
CA GLN A 81 -3.26 2.53 -3.53
C GLN A 81 -3.01 4.03 -3.64
N VAL A 82 -1.85 4.46 -3.13
CA VAL A 82 -1.36 5.83 -3.22
C VAL A 82 -0.03 5.81 -3.95
N THR A 83 0.14 6.67 -4.95
CA THR A 83 1.42 6.88 -5.63
C THR A 83 1.85 8.33 -5.46
N VAL A 84 3.10 8.56 -5.07
CA VAL A 84 3.69 9.90 -4.91
C VAL A 84 4.95 10.01 -5.75
N THR A 85 5.05 11.04 -6.60
CA THR A 85 6.26 11.34 -7.38
C THR A 85 6.53 12.85 -7.33
N GLY A 86 7.62 13.24 -6.68
CA GLY A 86 7.77 14.64 -6.26
C GLY A 86 6.63 15.00 -5.32
N GLU A 87 5.89 16.06 -5.65
CA GLU A 87 4.70 16.51 -4.91
C GLU A 87 3.39 15.91 -5.44
N ARG A 88 3.39 15.29 -6.64
CA ARG A 88 2.17 14.73 -7.23
C ARG A 88 1.74 13.46 -6.53
N ALA A 89 0.47 13.41 -6.12
CA ALA A 89 -0.17 12.27 -5.49
C ALA A 89 -1.37 11.76 -6.30
N GLY A 90 -1.32 10.48 -6.67
CA GLY A 90 -2.45 9.75 -7.23
C GLY A 90 -3.02 8.76 -6.21
N VAL A 91 -4.34 8.71 -6.08
CA VAL A 91 -5.04 7.78 -5.18
C VAL A 91 -6.09 7.00 -5.95
N THR A 92 -6.09 5.68 -5.75
CA THR A 92 -7.21 4.81 -6.13
C THR A 92 -7.69 4.03 -4.92
N LEU A 93 -8.99 4.10 -4.68
CA LEU A 93 -9.70 3.33 -3.66
C LEU A 93 -10.59 2.30 -4.35
N TRP A 94 -10.66 1.11 -3.78
CA TRP A 94 -11.63 0.08 -4.15
C TRP A 94 -12.44 -0.30 -2.93
N ALA A 95 -13.75 -0.41 -3.09
CA ALA A 95 -14.61 -1.00 -2.07
C ALA A 95 -15.33 -2.22 -2.64
N GLU A 96 -15.32 -3.31 -1.89
CA GLU A 96 -15.97 -4.56 -2.33
C GLU A 96 -17.50 -4.48 -2.31
N ARG A 97 -18.06 -3.49 -1.58
CA ARG A 97 -19.50 -3.21 -1.52
C ARG A 97 -19.84 -1.92 -2.27
N GLY A 98 -20.94 -1.93 -3.02
CA GLY A 98 -21.39 -0.77 -3.81
C GLY A 98 -21.73 0.47 -2.97
N ASP A 99 -22.45 0.29 -1.86
CA ASP A 99 -22.79 1.39 -0.94
C ASP A 99 -21.54 2.07 -0.36
N SER A 100 -20.51 1.26 -0.06
CA SER A 100 -19.21 1.75 0.41
C SER A 100 -18.46 2.51 -0.69
N ALA A 101 -18.50 2.04 -1.93
CA ALA A 101 -17.93 2.79 -3.06
C ALA A 101 -18.65 4.13 -3.26
N ALA A 102 -19.97 4.19 -3.08
CA ALA A 102 -20.72 5.44 -3.12
C ALA A 102 -20.29 6.41 -2.02
N LEU A 103 -20.21 5.93 -0.77
CA LEU A 103 -19.74 6.74 0.35
C LEU A 103 -18.31 7.28 0.13
N LEU A 104 -17.40 6.44 -0.38
CA LEU A 104 -16.03 6.86 -0.70
C LEU A 104 -16.00 7.90 -1.83
N ARG A 105 -16.86 7.76 -2.85
CA ARG A 105 -17.00 8.76 -3.93
C ARG A 105 -17.46 10.11 -3.39
N ASP A 106 -18.46 10.11 -2.51
CA ASP A 106 -19.00 11.34 -1.91
C ASP A 106 -17.95 12.06 -1.04
N ASN A 107 -16.97 11.32 -0.49
CA ASN A 107 -15.89 11.86 0.34
C ASN A 107 -14.56 12.07 -0.39
N ALA A 108 -14.49 11.80 -1.70
CA ALA A 108 -13.26 11.92 -2.47
C ALA A 108 -12.69 13.35 -2.51
N GLY A 109 -13.57 14.36 -2.53
CA GLY A 109 -13.16 15.77 -2.45
C GLY A 109 -12.45 16.10 -1.14
N ALA A 110 -12.99 15.64 -0.02
CA ALA A 110 -12.36 15.81 1.29
C ALA A 110 -11.01 15.07 1.41
N LEU A 111 -10.86 13.94 0.73
CA LEU A 111 -9.56 13.27 0.63
C LEU A 111 -8.56 14.10 -0.18
N ALA A 112 -8.96 14.67 -1.31
CA ALA A 112 -8.12 15.56 -2.10
C ALA A 112 -7.68 16.79 -1.29
N ASP A 113 -8.56 17.38 -0.49
CA ASP A 113 -8.22 18.50 0.39
C ASP A 113 -7.22 18.12 1.47
N ARG A 114 -7.33 16.91 2.05
CA ARG A 114 -6.34 16.40 3.02
C ARG A 114 -4.98 16.16 2.38
N LEU A 115 -4.93 15.72 1.12
CA LEU A 115 -3.67 15.59 0.38
C LEU A 115 -3.02 16.97 0.19
N ARG A 116 -3.80 17.99 -0.21
CA ARG A 116 -3.30 19.37 -0.33
C ARG A 116 -2.81 19.94 1.00
N ALA A 117 -3.53 19.67 2.09
CA ALA A 117 -3.12 20.08 3.43
C ALA A 117 -1.81 19.41 3.89
N ALA A 118 -1.47 18.25 3.29
CA ALA A 118 -0.20 17.56 3.49
C ALA A 118 0.87 17.95 2.45
N GLU A 119 0.69 19.08 1.75
CA GLU A 119 1.61 19.62 0.75
C GLU A 119 1.80 18.70 -0.48
N LEU A 120 0.80 17.87 -0.78
CA LEU A 120 0.75 17.05 -1.99
C LEU A 120 -0.23 17.64 -3.02
N ASP A 121 0.14 17.59 -4.29
CA ASP A 121 -0.72 17.93 -5.43
C ASP A 121 -1.55 16.70 -5.85
N PRO A 122 -2.86 16.64 -5.56
CA PRO A 122 -3.69 15.50 -5.93
C PRO A 122 -3.92 15.48 -7.45
N SER A 123 -3.14 14.67 -8.16
CA SER A 123 -3.25 14.50 -9.60
C SER A 123 -4.46 13.66 -10.01
N GLU A 124 -4.87 12.72 -9.15
CA GLU A 124 -6.05 11.88 -9.37
C GLU A 124 -6.56 11.33 -8.03
N VAL A 125 -7.88 11.32 -7.82
CA VAL A 125 -8.53 10.60 -6.72
C VAL A 125 -9.70 9.82 -7.29
N VAL A 126 -9.54 8.50 -7.32
CA VAL A 126 -10.46 7.58 -8.00
C VAL A 126 -11.05 6.60 -7.00
N VAL A 127 -12.33 6.31 -7.17
CA VAL A 127 -13.00 5.22 -6.46
C VAL A 127 -13.53 4.21 -7.47
N ARG A 128 -13.37 2.93 -7.15
CA ARG A 128 -13.81 1.77 -7.92
C ARG A 128 -14.57 0.80 -7.02
N GLU A 129 -15.40 -0.02 -7.64
CA GLU A 129 -16.06 -1.15 -6.97
C GLU A 129 -15.24 -2.43 -7.14
N GLY A 130 -15.37 -3.36 -6.20
CA GLY A 130 -14.66 -4.65 -6.19
C GLY A 130 -13.29 -4.58 -5.51
N ALA A 131 -12.39 -5.47 -5.91
CA ALA A 131 -11.02 -5.56 -5.42
C ALA A 131 -10.02 -4.98 -6.45
N PRO A 132 -8.85 -4.49 -6.03
CA PRO A 132 -7.83 -4.03 -6.95
C PRO A 132 -7.34 -5.17 -7.86
N PRO A 133 -6.93 -4.87 -9.10
CA PRO A 133 -6.31 -5.86 -9.97
C PRO A 133 -5.04 -6.41 -9.29
N ARG A 134 -4.90 -7.74 -9.28
CA ARG A 134 -3.68 -8.38 -8.77
C ARG A 134 -2.48 -7.90 -9.60
N PRO A 135 -1.40 -7.40 -8.98
CA PRO A 135 -0.24 -6.97 -9.72
C PRO A 135 0.33 -8.15 -10.53
N ALA A 136 0.68 -7.91 -11.80
CA ALA A 136 1.17 -8.95 -12.71
C ALA A 136 2.41 -9.69 -12.20
N ARG A 137 3.19 -9.08 -11.30
CA ARG A 137 4.35 -9.72 -10.65
C ARG A 137 3.96 -10.79 -9.61
N GLU A 138 2.71 -10.80 -9.18
CA GLU A 138 2.15 -11.82 -8.28
C GLU A 138 1.48 -12.97 -9.05
N ALA A 139 1.40 -12.85 -10.39
CA ALA A 139 0.80 -13.85 -11.27
C ALA A 139 1.85 -14.85 -11.80
N ALA A 140 2.42 -15.69 -10.92
CA ALA A 140 2.86 -17.08 -11.18
C ALA A 140 3.62 -17.69 -9.97
N PRO A 141 3.61 -19.03 -9.75
CA PRO A 141 2.58 -20.07 -10.00
C PRO A 141 1.94 -20.55 -8.67
N PRO A 142 0.98 -21.51 -8.64
CA PRO A 142 0.58 -22.11 -7.37
C PRO A 142 1.81 -22.74 -6.71
N ALA A 143 2.11 -22.34 -5.48
CA ALA A 143 3.00 -23.08 -4.60
C ALA A 143 2.30 -24.39 -4.23
N GLY A 144 2.31 -25.35 -5.15
CA GLY A 144 2.12 -26.74 -4.81
C GLY A 144 3.20 -27.13 -3.81
N ARG A 145 2.75 -27.59 -2.64
CA ARG A 145 3.41 -28.63 -1.85
C ARG A 145 4.88 -28.36 -1.49
N PHE A 146 5.11 -27.64 -0.41
CA PHE A 146 6.23 -27.96 0.49
C PHE A 146 5.72 -28.95 1.56
N LEU A 147 6.29 -30.16 1.46
CA LEU A 147 6.19 -31.38 2.27
C LEU A 147 5.74 -31.21 3.73
N ASP A 148 4.67 -31.90 4.15
CA ASP A 148 4.74 -33.18 4.86
C ASP A 148 6.06 -33.99 4.71
N ARG A 149 6.88 -33.97 5.76
CA ARG A 149 7.68 -35.12 6.21
C ARG A 149 8.17 -34.89 7.65
N ALA A 150 7.79 -35.81 8.53
CA ALA A 150 8.63 -36.51 9.52
C ALA A 150 9.53 -35.67 10.44
N SER A 151 9.53 -35.78 11.77
CA SER A 151 8.93 -36.71 12.75
C SER A 151 8.95 -36.03 14.12
#